data_AF-A0A916IB92-F1
#
_entry.id   AF-A0A916IB92-F1
#
_cell.length_a   1.000
_cell.length_b   1.000
_cell.length_c   1.000
_cell.angle_alpha   90.00
_cell.angle_beta   90.00
_cell.angle_gamma   90.00
#
_symmetry.space_group_name_H-M   'P 1'
#
loop_
_entity.id
_entity.type
_entity.pdbx_description
1 polymer ?
#
loop_
_entity_poly.entity_id
_entity_poly.type
_entity_poly.pdbx_seq_one_letter_code
_entity_poly.pdbx_strand_id
1 'polypeptide(L)'
;LSQGFQKDGVDYKAHLMTNLWNGATDTGDSKLGINQMYVEGKGYDFAPDSTFWIGKRFYGRADVHIVDTFYVNMSGVGAGVDGIAAGPGKLNLSWFRTDAAANRSGNRFNADLTDIAVNPGGKLRVTGTVTDGNFTGGKSGFGLSLQHNQDNLFGLGGGNTLWLQYAQGSAGLDQNFGNLTAPSGSKSFRIVESLTWQLGALGGQAQAMWQNDKDGVTGQKTNSGTIGGRMSYALSKNLKLLAEAGYSQKKPDGSATQKLAKFTFGPALSTGPGFWNRPELRLYVTTAKWNQAANVAAGPDGVIGVASHANKTSGTSYGAQVEIWF
;
A
#
# COMPACT_ATOMS: atom_id res chain seq x y z
N LEU A 1 4.79 -5.62 20.19
CA LEU A 1 5.78 -5.92 21.25
C LEU A 1 7.16 -5.96 20.61
N SER A 2 8.13 -5.27 21.20
CA SER A 2 9.53 -5.41 20.78
C SER A 2 10.43 -5.41 22.01
N GLN A 3 11.41 -6.30 22.03
CA GLN A 3 12.41 -6.38 23.10
C GLN A 3 13.79 -6.21 22.45
N GLY A 4 14.51 -5.17 22.88
CA GLY A 4 15.91 -4.96 22.52
C GLY A 4 16.84 -5.53 23.59
N PHE A 5 18.05 -5.94 23.18
CA PHE A 5 19.16 -6.24 24.08
C PHE A 5 20.49 -6.04 23.36
N GLN A 6 21.55 -5.79 24.12
CA GLN A 6 22.90 -5.62 23.60
C GLN A 6 23.78 -6.75 24.09
N LYS A 7 24.64 -7.27 23.22
CA LYS A 7 25.67 -8.24 23.60
C LYS A 7 26.88 -8.09 22.69
N ASP A 8 28.06 -7.99 23.29
CA ASP A 8 29.35 -7.96 22.59
C ASP A 8 29.43 -6.91 21.46
N GLY A 9 28.84 -5.73 21.68
CA GLY A 9 28.82 -4.64 20.69
C GLY A 9 27.75 -4.75 19.60
N VAL A 10 26.92 -5.81 19.63
CA VAL A 10 25.80 -6.02 18.70
C VAL A 10 24.47 -5.68 19.38
N ASP A 11 23.71 -4.81 18.74
CA ASP A 11 22.32 -4.50 19.06
C ASP A 11 21.40 -5.56 18.48
N TYR A 12 20.62 -6.24 19.31
CA TYR A 12 19.60 -7.19 18.90
C TYR A 12 18.20 -6.67 19.22
N LYS A 13 17.23 -7.02 18.38
CA LYS A 13 15.81 -6.74 18.63
C LYS A 13 14.94 -7.90 18.16
N ALA A 14 14.09 -8.41 19.05
CA ALA A 14 13.01 -9.32 18.71
C ALA A 14 11.69 -8.54 18.63
N HIS A 15 10.86 -8.85 17.64
CA HIS A 15 9.60 -8.14 17.39
C HIS A 15 8.44 -9.11 17.16
N LEU A 16 7.30 -8.83 17.81
CA LEU A 16 6.03 -9.53 17.66
C LEU A 16 4.90 -8.52 17.44
N MET A 17 4.11 -8.69 16.39
CA MET A 17 2.89 -7.93 16.13
C MET A 17 1.74 -8.89 15.85
N THR A 18 0.68 -8.75 16.63
CA THR A 18 -0.58 -9.48 16.45
C THR A 18 -1.60 -8.61 15.73
N ASN A 19 -2.65 -9.23 15.18
CA ASN A 19 -3.80 -8.53 14.62
C ASN A 19 -5.11 -9.27 14.91
N LEU A 20 -6.20 -8.52 14.91
CA LEU A 20 -7.56 -9.03 14.98
C LEU A 20 -8.38 -8.31 13.90
N TRP A 21 -9.14 -9.05 13.12
CA TRP A 21 -10.03 -8.49 12.11
C TRP A 21 -11.37 -9.23 12.15
N ASN A 22 -12.46 -8.47 12.11
CA ASN A 22 -13.80 -8.96 11.87
C ASN A 22 -14.55 -8.00 10.94
N GLY A 23 -15.32 -8.55 10.00
CA GLY A 23 -16.22 -7.77 9.14
C GLY A 23 -17.57 -7.43 9.80
N ALA A 24 -17.87 -7.99 10.97
CA ALA A 24 -19.07 -7.70 11.74
C ALA A 24 -18.83 -6.65 12.84
N THR A 25 -19.91 -6.05 13.33
CA THR A 25 -19.87 -5.03 14.39
C THR A 25 -19.36 -5.58 15.74
N ASP A 26 -19.66 -6.85 16.03
CA ASP A 26 -19.17 -7.56 17.22
C ASP A 26 -18.03 -8.50 16.83
N THR A 27 -16.98 -8.63 17.65
CA THR A 27 -15.80 -9.44 17.31
C THR A 27 -16.02 -10.95 17.42
N GLY A 28 -17.02 -11.42 18.18
CA GLY A 28 -17.31 -12.84 18.39
C GLY A 28 -16.06 -13.70 18.64
N ASP A 29 -16.02 -14.87 18.00
CA ASP A 29 -14.92 -15.84 18.10
C ASP A 29 -13.74 -15.55 17.13
N SER A 30 -13.51 -14.27 16.79
CA SER A 30 -12.42 -13.89 15.88
C SER A 30 -11.05 -14.31 16.42
N LYS A 31 -10.23 -14.92 15.55
CA LYS A 31 -8.91 -15.44 15.92
C LYS A 31 -7.84 -14.35 15.83
N LEU A 32 -6.96 -14.30 16.83
CA LEU A 32 -5.74 -13.49 16.76
C LEU A 32 -4.78 -14.06 15.73
N GLY A 33 -4.32 -13.20 14.82
CA GLY A 33 -3.25 -13.48 13.87
C GLY A 33 -1.90 -12.93 14.34
N ILE A 34 -0.83 -13.42 13.74
CA ILE A 34 0.53 -12.88 13.90
C ILE A 34 0.95 -12.26 12.56
N ASN A 35 1.04 -10.93 12.54
CA ASN A 35 1.44 -10.16 11.36
C ASN A 35 2.96 -10.03 11.24
N GLN A 36 3.68 -9.89 12.36
CA GLN A 36 5.13 -9.86 12.37
C GLN A 36 5.68 -10.73 13.50
N MET A 37 6.74 -11.46 13.20
CA MET A 37 7.54 -12.22 14.15
C MET A 37 8.94 -12.37 13.57
N TYR A 38 9.87 -11.54 14.00
CA TYR A 38 11.22 -11.49 13.43
C TYR A 38 12.25 -11.02 14.46
N VAL A 39 13.52 -11.30 14.18
CA VAL A 39 14.68 -10.79 14.91
C VAL A 39 15.56 -10.00 13.96
N GLU A 40 16.15 -8.90 14.44
CA GLU A 40 17.17 -8.14 13.74
C GLU A 40 18.39 -7.88 14.62
N GLY A 41 19.56 -7.72 14.00
CA GLY A 41 20.83 -7.44 14.64
C GLY A 41 21.67 -6.43 13.86
N LYS A 42 22.32 -5.49 14.55
CA LYS A 42 23.21 -4.46 13.98
C LYS A 42 24.48 -4.32 14.80
N GLY A 43 25.61 -3.98 14.17
CA GLY A 43 26.88 -3.76 14.86
C GLY A 43 27.88 -4.92 14.74
N TYR A 44 27.66 -5.86 13.80
CA TYR A 44 28.61 -6.93 13.53
C TYR A 44 29.92 -6.36 12.97
N ASP A 45 31.05 -6.86 13.44
CA ASP A 45 32.41 -6.39 13.10
C ASP A 45 32.68 -6.26 11.60
N PHE A 46 32.22 -7.21 10.79
CA PHE A 46 32.41 -7.24 9.33
C PHE A 46 31.48 -6.27 8.57
N ALA A 47 30.39 -5.83 9.18
CA ALA A 47 29.43 -4.90 8.59
C ALA A 47 28.70 -4.06 9.67
N PRO A 48 29.41 -3.16 10.38
CA PRO A 48 28.87 -2.53 11.60
C PRO A 48 27.61 -1.69 11.35
N ASP A 49 27.51 -1.10 10.16
CA ASP A 49 26.40 -0.23 9.77
C ASP A 49 25.18 -0.98 9.20
N SER A 50 25.32 -2.26 8.88
CA SER A 50 24.26 -3.08 8.28
C SER A 50 23.39 -3.75 9.36
N THR A 51 22.09 -3.87 9.08
CA THR A 51 21.14 -4.57 9.94
C THR A 51 20.70 -5.87 9.29
N PHE A 52 21.03 -7.00 9.88
CA PHE A 52 20.61 -8.33 9.42
C PHE A 52 19.33 -8.73 10.12
N TRP A 53 18.37 -9.32 9.40
CA TRP A 53 17.09 -9.72 9.98
C TRP A 53 16.57 -11.03 9.42
N ILE A 54 15.79 -11.76 10.22
CA ILE A 54 15.16 -13.04 9.87
C ILE A 54 13.76 -13.11 10.50
N GLY A 55 12.75 -13.47 9.70
CA GLY A 55 11.39 -13.79 10.16
C GLY A 55 10.27 -13.20 9.29
N LYS A 56 9.05 -13.18 9.85
CA LYS A 56 7.88 -12.54 9.24
C LYS A 56 7.92 -11.03 9.52
N ARG A 57 8.04 -10.21 8.49
CA ARG A 57 8.26 -8.76 8.63
C ARG A 57 7.39 -7.96 7.66
N PHE A 58 6.83 -6.86 8.16
CA PHE A 58 6.36 -5.79 7.29
C PHE A 58 7.56 -5.03 6.78
N TYR A 59 7.84 -5.09 5.47
CA TYR A 59 9.15 -4.72 4.94
C TYR A 59 9.03 -3.75 3.75
N GLY A 60 9.80 -2.66 3.81
CA GLY A 60 9.94 -1.67 2.75
C GLY A 60 8.64 -1.02 2.25
N ARG A 61 7.62 -0.95 3.12
CA ARG A 61 6.27 -0.51 2.75
C ARG A 61 6.21 1.00 2.46
N ALA A 62 5.48 1.37 1.42
CA ALA A 62 5.13 2.75 1.10
C ALA A 62 3.70 2.81 0.56
N ASP A 63 2.85 3.65 1.16
CA ASP A 63 1.43 3.72 0.89
C ASP A 63 0.91 5.13 0.64
N VAL A 64 -0.32 5.18 0.14
CA VAL A 64 -1.17 6.38 0.18
C VAL A 64 -2.31 6.12 1.16
N HIS A 65 -2.21 6.74 2.33
CA HIS A 65 -3.09 6.56 3.48
C HIS A 65 -4.59 6.65 3.15
N ILE A 66 -5.02 7.68 2.42
CA ILE A 66 -6.46 7.93 2.17
C ILE A 66 -7.16 6.83 1.36
N VAL A 67 -6.40 5.99 0.66
CA VAL A 67 -6.93 4.87 -0.13
C VAL A 67 -6.46 3.51 0.41
N ASP A 68 -5.79 3.47 1.57
CA ASP A 68 -5.29 2.26 2.23
C ASP A 68 -4.55 1.30 1.26
N THR A 69 -3.72 1.89 0.39
CA THR A 69 -3.02 1.14 -0.66
C THR A 69 -1.53 1.32 -0.53
N PHE A 70 -0.85 0.21 -0.25
CA PHE A 70 0.60 0.11 -0.35
C PHE A 70 0.99 -0.03 -1.82
N TYR A 71 1.69 0.98 -2.36
CA TYR A 71 2.24 0.94 -3.71
C TYR A 71 3.60 0.25 -3.75
N VAL A 72 4.31 0.18 -2.63
CA VAL A 72 5.41 -0.77 -2.44
C VAL A 72 5.12 -1.54 -1.16
N ASN A 73 5.19 -2.86 -1.21
CA ASN A 73 4.97 -3.74 -0.07
C ASN A 73 5.78 -5.02 -0.22
N MET A 74 7.02 -5.00 0.29
CA MET A 74 7.89 -6.17 0.23
C MET A 74 7.68 -7.14 1.39
N SER A 75 6.62 -6.98 2.19
CA SER A 75 6.38 -7.80 3.38
C SER A 75 6.32 -9.29 3.07
N GLY A 76 6.71 -10.12 4.03
CA GLY A 76 6.69 -11.58 3.89
C GLY A 76 7.43 -12.31 5.02
N VAL A 77 7.65 -13.61 4.84
CA VAL A 77 8.50 -14.44 5.71
C VAL A 77 9.82 -14.69 4.99
N GLY A 78 10.94 -14.32 5.61
CA GLY A 78 12.21 -14.33 4.92
C GLY A 78 13.38 -13.87 5.77
N ALA A 79 14.42 -13.39 5.11
CA ALA A 79 15.60 -12.81 5.71
C ALA A 79 16.17 -11.70 4.82
N GLY A 80 16.99 -10.83 5.38
CA GLY A 80 17.64 -9.78 4.62
C GLY A 80 18.70 -9.02 5.39
N VAL A 81 19.28 -8.06 4.69
CA VAL A 81 20.26 -7.11 5.18
C VAL A 81 19.90 -5.71 4.70
N ASP A 82 19.83 -4.78 5.63
CA ASP A 82 19.47 -3.40 5.38
C ASP A 82 20.69 -2.50 5.59
N GLY A 83 20.81 -1.43 4.82
CA GLY A 83 21.78 -0.36 5.06
C GLY A 83 23.19 -0.63 4.54
N ILE A 84 23.37 -1.49 3.52
CA ILE A 84 24.67 -1.65 2.85
C ILE A 84 25.01 -0.33 2.15
N ALA A 85 26.20 0.22 2.40
CA ALA A 85 26.66 1.43 1.72
C ALA A 85 26.78 1.18 0.20
N ALA A 86 26.12 2.01 -0.61
CA ALA A 86 26.09 1.85 -2.06
C ALA A 86 26.12 3.22 -2.77
N GLY A 87 27.31 3.79 -2.91
CA GLY A 87 27.51 5.10 -3.55
C GLY A 87 26.68 6.20 -2.87
N PRO A 88 25.78 6.89 -3.59
CA PRO A 88 24.99 8.00 -3.04
C PRO A 88 23.81 7.55 -2.16
N GLY A 89 23.56 6.24 -2.02
CA GLY A 89 22.41 5.71 -1.30
C GLY A 89 22.76 4.49 -0.43
N LYS A 90 21.71 3.78 -0.01
CA LYS A 90 21.81 2.56 0.78
C LYS A 90 21.11 1.41 0.08
N LEU A 91 21.79 0.28 -0.04
CA LEU A 91 21.25 -0.94 -0.62
C LEU A 91 20.70 -1.83 0.49
N ASN A 92 19.44 -2.24 0.34
CA ASN A 92 18.83 -3.29 1.14
C ASN A 92 18.59 -4.51 0.24
N LEU A 93 18.98 -5.69 0.73
CA LEU A 93 18.76 -6.96 0.03
C LEU A 93 17.87 -7.84 0.89
N SER A 94 16.85 -8.43 0.28
CA SER A 94 15.97 -9.34 1.00
C SER A 94 15.52 -10.50 0.15
N TRP A 95 15.27 -11.62 0.83
CA TRP A 95 14.73 -12.83 0.25
C TRP A 95 13.53 -13.28 1.06
N PHE A 96 12.45 -13.63 0.36
CA PHE A 96 11.20 -14.06 0.94
C PHE A 96 10.70 -15.34 0.30
N ARG A 97 9.96 -16.12 1.09
CA ARG A 97 9.23 -17.29 0.60
C ARG A 97 7.73 -17.06 0.59
N THR A 98 7.08 -17.73 -0.35
CA THR A 98 5.64 -18.00 -0.30
C THR A 98 5.43 -19.49 -0.52
N ASP A 99 4.53 -20.09 0.24
CA ASP A 99 4.08 -21.45 0.03
C ASP A 99 2.59 -21.36 -0.29
N ALA A 100 2.25 -21.09 -1.57
CA ALA A 100 0.85 -21.04 -2.01
C ALA A 100 0.11 -22.38 -1.75
N ALA A 101 0.88 -23.46 -1.62
CA ALA A 101 0.57 -24.73 -0.98
C ALA A 101 1.90 -25.43 -0.61
N ALA A 102 1.86 -26.49 0.21
CA ALA A 102 3.05 -27.21 0.70
C ALA A 102 4.03 -27.69 -0.40
N ASN A 103 3.58 -27.84 -1.65
CA ASN A 103 4.37 -28.29 -2.80
C ASN A 103 4.57 -27.20 -3.89
N ARG A 104 4.22 -25.94 -3.61
CA ARG A 104 4.29 -24.81 -4.55
C ARG A 104 5.02 -23.63 -3.92
N SER A 105 6.26 -23.88 -3.52
CA SER A 105 7.14 -22.87 -2.94
C SER A 105 7.63 -21.90 -4.01
N GLY A 106 7.58 -20.62 -3.69
CA GLY A 106 8.13 -19.53 -4.46
C GLY A 106 9.20 -18.77 -3.69
N ASN A 107 10.22 -18.33 -4.40
CA ASN A 107 11.27 -17.45 -3.91
C ASN A 107 11.07 -16.06 -4.52
N ARG A 108 11.23 -15.03 -3.71
CA ARG A 108 11.30 -13.63 -4.15
C ARG A 108 12.56 -13.03 -3.59
N PHE A 109 13.34 -12.40 -4.46
CA PHE A 109 14.47 -11.58 -4.09
C PHE A 109 14.17 -10.13 -4.44
N ASN A 110 14.46 -9.23 -3.51
CA ASN A 110 14.35 -7.79 -3.71
C ASN A 110 15.72 -7.14 -3.51
N ALA A 111 16.06 -6.20 -4.39
CA ALA A 111 17.14 -5.24 -4.21
C ALA A 111 16.53 -3.83 -4.17
N ASP A 112 16.76 -3.11 -3.08
CA ASP A 112 16.12 -1.82 -2.81
C ASP A 112 17.17 -0.77 -2.49
N LEU A 113 17.44 0.12 -3.45
CA LEU A 113 18.40 1.21 -3.32
C LEU A 113 17.65 2.47 -2.88
N THR A 114 17.89 2.93 -1.67
CA THR A 114 17.16 4.04 -1.03
C THR A 114 18.06 5.26 -0.81
N ASP A 115 17.43 6.39 -0.45
CA ASP A 115 18.09 7.63 -0.02
C ASP A 115 18.99 8.31 -1.05
N ILE A 116 18.81 8.05 -2.34
CA ILE A 116 19.58 8.73 -3.38
C ILE A 116 19.09 10.18 -3.50
N ALA A 117 19.89 11.14 -3.04
CA ALA A 117 19.59 12.55 -3.25
C ALA A 117 19.71 12.91 -4.73
N VAL A 118 18.63 13.41 -5.34
CA VAL A 118 18.60 13.75 -6.79
C VAL A 118 18.32 15.23 -7.06
N ASN A 119 17.75 15.95 -6.08
CA ASN A 119 17.56 17.40 -6.10
C ASN A 119 17.35 17.92 -4.65
N PRO A 120 17.35 19.24 -4.40
CA PRO A 120 17.06 19.78 -3.06
C PRO A 120 15.70 19.31 -2.52
N GLY A 121 15.71 18.64 -1.37
CA GLY A 121 14.52 18.04 -0.74
C GLY A 121 13.97 16.81 -1.48
N GLY A 122 14.64 16.32 -2.53
CA GLY A 122 14.18 15.22 -3.37
C GLY A 122 15.06 13.98 -3.26
N LYS A 123 14.44 12.84 -2.94
CA LYS A 123 15.10 11.54 -2.84
C LYS A 123 14.48 10.52 -3.79
N LEU A 124 15.32 9.75 -4.47
CA LEU A 124 14.93 8.62 -5.29
C LEU A 124 15.16 7.30 -4.53
N ARG A 125 14.19 6.39 -4.68
CA ARG A 125 14.27 4.97 -4.32
C ARG A 125 14.05 4.12 -5.56
N VAL A 126 14.88 3.12 -5.75
CA VAL A 126 14.80 2.15 -6.85
C VAL A 126 14.70 0.75 -6.26
N THR A 127 13.56 0.09 -6.48
CA THR A 127 13.32 -1.27 -6.02
C THR A 127 13.21 -2.22 -7.21
N GLY A 128 14.06 -3.23 -7.27
CA GLY A 128 13.99 -4.33 -8.22
C GLY A 128 13.55 -5.63 -7.54
N THR A 129 12.75 -6.42 -8.25
CA THR A 129 12.20 -7.68 -7.75
C THR A 129 12.37 -8.78 -8.78
N VAL A 130 12.84 -9.95 -8.33
CA VAL A 130 12.77 -11.19 -9.11
C VAL A 130 12.04 -12.25 -8.31
N THR A 131 11.18 -13.01 -9.00
CA THR A 131 10.44 -14.13 -8.41
C THR A 131 10.70 -15.39 -9.21
N ASP A 132 10.76 -16.52 -8.53
CA ASP A 132 10.91 -17.85 -9.12
C ASP A 132 10.12 -18.88 -8.32
N GLY A 133 9.44 -19.82 -8.97
CA GLY A 133 8.70 -20.88 -8.32
C GLY A 133 7.92 -21.77 -9.29
N ASN A 134 7.30 -22.82 -8.77
CA ASN A 134 6.46 -23.73 -9.56
C ASN A 134 4.99 -23.30 -9.50
N PHE A 135 4.66 -22.15 -10.09
CA PHE A 135 3.30 -21.62 -10.08
C PHE A 135 2.51 -22.04 -11.32
N THR A 136 1.17 -22.00 -11.23
CA THR A 136 0.26 -22.34 -12.33
C THR A 136 0.44 -21.43 -13.53
N GLY A 137 0.62 -20.13 -13.29
CA GLY A 137 0.70 -19.12 -14.36
C GLY A 137 2.08 -19.00 -15.02
N GLY A 138 3.13 -19.53 -14.40
CA GLY A 138 4.48 -19.35 -14.89
C GLY A 138 5.51 -19.59 -13.81
N LYS A 139 6.78 -19.61 -14.22
CA LYS A 139 7.87 -19.94 -13.30
C LYS A 139 8.53 -18.74 -12.67
N SER A 140 8.51 -17.60 -13.33
CA SER A 140 9.24 -16.42 -12.87
C SER A 140 8.54 -15.11 -13.20
N GLY A 141 9.03 -14.06 -12.56
CA GLY A 141 8.51 -12.71 -12.72
C GLY A 141 9.53 -11.66 -12.33
N PHE A 142 9.36 -10.47 -12.88
CA PHE A 142 10.23 -9.32 -12.66
C PHE A 142 9.40 -8.09 -12.29
N GLY A 143 9.87 -7.32 -11.32
CA GLY A 143 9.27 -6.06 -10.90
C GLY A 143 10.32 -4.95 -10.81
N LEU A 144 9.90 -3.73 -11.15
CA LEU A 144 10.69 -2.52 -10.97
C LEU A 144 9.78 -1.40 -10.46
N SER A 145 10.23 -0.68 -9.43
CA SER A 145 9.59 0.52 -8.93
C SER A 145 10.61 1.65 -8.80
N LEU A 146 10.31 2.78 -9.41
CA LEU A 146 10.98 4.06 -9.16
C LEU A 146 10.06 4.89 -8.28
N GLN A 147 10.57 5.38 -7.16
CA GLN A 147 9.83 6.24 -6.24
C GLN A 147 10.63 7.52 -5.98
N HIS A 148 10.09 8.67 -6.37
CA HIS A 148 10.63 9.97 -6.00
C HIS A 148 9.80 10.54 -4.84
N ASN A 149 10.46 10.94 -3.76
CA ASN A 149 9.87 11.66 -2.65
C ASN A 149 10.41 13.09 -2.64
N GLN A 150 9.52 14.08 -2.69
CA GLN A 150 9.84 15.49 -2.60
C GLN A 150 9.27 16.09 -1.31
N ASP A 151 10.16 16.62 -0.48
CA ASP A 151 9.77 17.36 0.71
C ASP A 151 9.27 18.76 0.35
N ASN A 152 8.25 19.21 1.09
CA ASN A 152 7.68 20.55 1.06
C ASN A 152 7.38 21.08 -0.36
N LEU A 153 6.80 20.22 -1.21
CA LEU A 153 6.45 20.60 -2.58
C LEU A 153 5.54 21.84 -2.56
N PHE A 154 5.94 22.88 -3.30
CA PHE A 154 5.28 24.19 -3.37
C PHE A 154 5.13 24.94 -2.02
N GLY A 155 5.88 24.57 -0.99
CA GLY A 155 5.79 25.22 0.33
C GLY A 155 4.53 24.86 1.12
N LEU A 156 3.87 23.74 0.80
CA LEU A 156 2.58 23.36 1.37
C LEU A 156 2.66 22.69 2.76
N GLY A 157 3.85 22.56 3.35
CA GLY A 157 4.04 21.95 4.67
C GLY A 157 3.84 20.42 4.71
N GLY A 158 3.75 19.78 3.55
CA GLY A 158 3.70 18.33 3.39
C GLY A 158 4.77 17.85 2.41
N GLY A 159 4.47 16.80 1.67
CA GLY A 159 5.38 16.20 0.69
C GLY A 159 4.63 15.61 -0.49
N ASN A 160 5.40 15.16 -1.46
CA ASN A 160 4.93 14.57 -2.70
C ASN A 160 5.65 13.25 -2.95
N THR A 161 4.93 12.23 -3.41
CA THR A 161 5.52 10.97 -3.82
C THR A 161 5.00 10.55 -5.19
N LEU A 162 5.93 10.40 -6.12
CA LEU A 162 5.69 9.88 -7.46
C LEU A 162 6.23 8.44 -7.55
N TRP A 163 5.39 7.51 -8.00
CA TRP A 163 5.80 6.15 -8.36
C TRP A 163 5.65 5.90 -9.86
N LEU A 164 6.67 5.26 -10.45
CA LEU A 164 6.61 4.61 -11.76
C LEU A 164 6.93 3.13 -11.57
N GLN A 165 6.01 2.27 -11.94
CA GLN A 165 6.07 0.85 -11.59
C GLN A 165 5.80 -0.03 -12.79
N TYR A 166 6.56 -1.12 -12.87
CA TYR A 166 6.41 -2.17 -13.85
C TYR A 166 6.45 -3.53 -13.16
N ALA A 167 5.64 -4.46 -13.64
CA ALA A 167 5.68 -5.85 -13.21
C ALA A 167 5.35 -6.80 -14.38
N GLN A 168 5.96 -7.98 -14.36
CA GLN A 168 5.70 -9.05 -15.32
C GLN A 168 5.67 -10.42 -14.61
N GLY A 169 4.80 -11.29 -15.10
CA GLY A 169 4.70 -12.68 -14.66
C GLY A 169 4.28 -12.78 -13.19
N SER A 170 5.04 -13.54 -12.39
CA SER A 170 4.73 -13.77 -10.98
C SER A 170 5.13 -12.63 -10.02
N ALA A 171 5.62 -11.50 -10.52
CA ALA A 171 5.88 -10.30 -9.71
C ALA A 171 4.67 -9.35 -9.70
N GLY A 172 4.47 -8.64 -8.61
CA GLY A 172 3.43 -7.63 -8.41
C GLY A 172 3.98 -6.21 -8.60
N LEU A 173 3.10 -5.28 -8.97
CA LEU A 173 3.44 -3.84 -9.05
C LEU A 173 3.93 -3.28 -7.71
N ASP A 174 3.48 -3.87 -6.61
CA ASP A 174 3.90 -3.55 -5.24
C ASP A 174 5.25 -4.15 -4.84
N GLN A 175 5.98 -4.75 -5.78
CA GLN A 175 7.26 -5.42 -5.53
C GLN A 175 7.11 -6.69 -4.66
N ASN A 176 5.89 -7.22 -4.60
CA ASN A 176 5.59 -8.53 -4.03
C ASN A 176 5.47 -9.63 -5.08
N PHE A 177 5.16 -10.86 -4.64
CA PHE A 177 4.56 -11.84 -5.52
C PHE A 177 3.24 -11.26 -6.06
N GLY A 178 3.06 -11.34 -7.38
CA GLY A 178 1.83 -10.94 -8.05
C GLY A 178 0.79 -12.05 -8.06
N ASN A 179 -0.07 -12.03 -9.08
CA ASN A 179 -0.98 -13.16 -9.30
C ASN A 179 -0.19 -14.39 -9.78
N LEU A 180 0.02 -15.36 -8.89
CA LEU A 180 0.76 -16.60 -9.18
C LEU A 180 0.07 -17.51 -10.22
N THR A 181 -1.18 -17.22 -10.57
CA THR A 181 -1.89 -17.91 -11.66
C THR A 181 -1.77 -17.20 -13.00
N ALA A 182 -1.23 -15.98 -13.02
CA ALA A 182 -1.09 -15.19 -14.24
C ALA A 182 0.03 -15.75 -15.15
N PRO A 183 -0.22 -15.86 -16.46
CA PRO A 183 0.79 -16.19 -17.47
C PRO A 183 2.10 -15.39 -17.31
N SER A 184 3.26 -15.98 -17.59
CA SER A 184 4.55 -15.24 -17.62
C SER A 184 4.56 -14.04 -18.60
N GLY A 185 3.65 -14.03 -19.57
CA GLY A 185 3.46 -12.92 -20.51
C GLY A 185 2.61 -11.76 -19.97
N SER A 186 1.99 -11.90 -18.79
CA SER A 186 1.18 -10.85 -18.18
C SER A 186 2.05 -9.70 -17.71
N LYS A 187 1.64 -8.48 -18.04
CA LYS A 187 2.43 -7.26 -17.77
C LYS A 187 1.54 -6.19 -17.17
N SER A 188 2.08 -5.45 -16.22
CA SER A 188 1.40 -4.31 -15.63
C SER A 188 2.34 -3.12 -15.56
N PHE A 189 1.79 -1.94 -15.80
CA PHE A 189 2.46 -0.66 -15.61
C PHE A 189 1.57 0.26 -14.80
N ARG A 190 2.13 1.03 -13.87
CA ARG A 190 1.41 1.99 -13.05
C ARG A 190 2.21 3.27 -12.84
N ILE A 191 1.53 4.40 -12.94
CA ILE A 191 1.98 5.69 -12.42
C ILE A 191 1.07 6.11 -11.27
N VAL A 192 1.67 6.62 -10.21
CA VAL A 192 0.96 7.08 -9.03
C VAL A 192 1.57 8.39 -8.58
N GLU A 193 0.71 9.38 -8.38
CA GLU A 193 1.06 10.66 -7.80
C GLU A 193 0.33 10.78 -6.46
N SER A 194 1.03 11.16 -5.40
CA SER A 194 0.42 11.47 -4.10
C SER A 194 0.99 12.75 -3.52
N LEU A 195 0.09 13.69 -3.22
CA LEU A 195 0.41 14.96 -2.59
C LEU A 195 -0.14 14.97 -1.17
N THR A 196 0.62 15.49 -0.22
CA THR A 196 0.19 15.80 1.14
C THR A 196 0.46 17.27 1.45
N TRP A 197 -0.38 17.88 2.29
CA TRP A 197 -0.22 19.28 2.68
C TRP A 197 -0.66 19.51 4.13
N GLN A 198 -0.08 20.54 4.74
CA GLN A 198 -0.47 21.06 6.06
C GLN A 198 -0.16 22.56 6.15
N LEU A 199 -1.17 23.39 5.92
CA LEU A 199 -1.15 24.86 6.00
C LEU A 199 -2.00 25.34 7.18
N GLY A 200 -1.38 25.49 8.35
CA GLY A 200 -2.10 25.87 9.57
C GLY A 200 -3.22 24.88 9.89
N ALA A 201 -4.47 25.36 9.87
CA ALA A 201 -5.67 24.54 10.12
C ALA A 201 -6.06 23.62 8.95
N LEU A 202 -5.54 23.86 7.73
CA LEU A 202 -5.90 23.11 6.53
C LEU A 202 -4.85 22.03 6.23
N GLY A 203 -5.22 20.76 6.27
CA GLY A 203 -4.36 19.65 5.88
C GLY A 203 -5.05 18.67 4.94
N GLY A 204 -4.30 17.73 4.39
CA GLY A 204 -4.88 16.71 3.53
C GLY A 204 -3.89 15.83 2.79
N GLN A 205 -4.46 14.91 2.01
CA GLN A 205 -3.76 14.09 1.05
C GLN A 205 -4.60 13.94 -0.21
N ALA A 206 -3.96 13.88 -1.37
CA ALA A 206 -4.58 13.62 -2.66
C ALA A 206 -3.77 12.58 -3.43
N GLN A 207 -4.42 11.96 -4.40
CA GLN A 207 -3.81 10.99 -5.29
C GLN A 207 -4.40 11.08 -6.71
N ALA A 208 -3.54 10.86 -7.69
CA ALA A 208 -3.91 10.42 -9.02
C ALA A 208 -3.14 9.15 -9.39
N MET A 209 -3.80 8.21 -10.05
CA MET A 209 -3.21 6.96 -10.51
C MET A 209 -3.71 6.64 -11.91
N TRP A 210 -2.81 6.12 -12.75
CA TRP A 210 -3.15 5.40 -13.96
C TRP A 210 -2.42 4.05 -13.99
N GLN A 211 -3.11 3.01 -14.44
CA GLN A 211 -2.57 1.66 -14.56
C GLN A 211 -3.04 1.01 -15.85
N ASN A 212 -2.12 0.30 -16.51
CA ASN A 212 -2.42 -0.60 -17.62
C ASN A 212 -2.00 -2.03 -17.26
N ASP A 213 -2.93 -2.95 -17.37
CA ASP A 213 -2.68 -4.39 -17.24
C ASP A 213 -2.90 -5.05 -18.60
N LYS A 214 -1.98 -5.92 -18.99
CA LYS A 214 -2.07 -6.75 -20.19
C LYS A 214 -2.13 -8.21 -19.77
N ASP A 215 -3.18 -8.89 -20.22
CA ASP A 215 -3.29 -10.34 -20.08
C ASP A 215 -2.26 -11.06 -20.97
N GLY A 216 -1.53 -12.01 -20.39
CA GLY A 216 -0.43 -12.68 -21.06
C GLY A 216 -0.83 -13.78 -22.06
N VAL A 217 -2.10 -14.21 -22.09
CA VAL A 217 -2.60 -15.24 -23.02
C VAL A 217 -3.36 -14.60 -24.18
N THR A 218 -4.35 -13.78 -23.85
CA THR A 218 -5.26 -13.15 -24.81
C THR A 218 -4.71 -11.84 -25.39
N GLY A 219 -3.74 -11.22 -24.71
CA GLY A 219 -3.22 -9.91 -25.08
C GLY A 219 -4.15 -8.74 -24.78
N GLN A 220 -5.35 -9.00 -24.24
CA GLN A 220 -6.35 -7.99 -23.88
C GLN A 220 -5.81 -7.07 -22.78
N LYS A 221 -6.18 -5.80 -22.85
CA LYS A 221 -5.74 -4.79 -21.88
C LYS A 221 -6.86 -4.37 -20.96
N THR A 222 -6.49 -3.94 -19.76
CA THR A 222 -7.36 -3.20 -18.85
C THR A 222 -6.68 -1.90 -18.47
N ASN A 223 -7.35 -0.78 -18.75
CA ASN A 223 -6.90 0.55 -18.34
C ASN A 223 -7.70 0.97 -17.11
N SER A 224 -7.01 1.30 -16.02
CA SER A 224 -7.60 1.75 -14.77
C SER A 224 -7.08 3.13 -14.44
N GLY A 225 -7.93 3.97 -13.83
CA GLY A 225 -7.52 5.28 -13.36
C GLY A 225 -8.32 5.72 -12.16
N THR A 226 -7.66 6.38 -11.22
CA THR A 226 -8.26 6.89 -10.00
C THR A 226 -7.75 8.30 -9.73
N ILE A 227 -8.62 9.20 -9.30
CA ILE A 227 -8.25 10.50 -8.75
C ILE A 227 -9.11 10.78 -7.53
N GLY A 228 -8.51 11.33 -6.48
CA GLY A 228 -9.25 11.66 -5.27
C GLY A 228 -8.40 12.36 -4.24
N GLY A 229 -9.03 12.82 -3.17
CA GLY A 229 -8.35 13.47 -2.07
C GLY A 229 -9.23 13.63 -0.85
N ARG A 230 -8.58 13.69 0.31
CA ARG A 230 -9.17 14.02 1.60
C ARG A 230 -8.59 15.34 2.09
N MET A 231 -9.49 16.27 2.39
CA MET A 231 -9.18 17.54 3.04
C MET A 231 -9.65 17.49 4.50
N SER A 232 -8.88 18.14 5.36
CA SER A 232 -9.16 18.33 6.77
C SER A 232 -9.02 19.81 7.13
N TYR A 233 -10.01 20.39 7.80
CA TYR A 233 -9.96 21.75 8.29
C TYR A 233 -10.25 21.78 9.80
N ALA A 234 -9.28 22.22 10.59
CA ALA A 234 -9.42 22.35 12.03
C ALA A 234 -10.24 23.59 12.40
N LEU A 235 -11.40 23.37 13.03
CA LEU A 235 -12.22 24.43 13.62
C LEU A 235 -11.69 24.86 15.00
N SER A 236 -11.06 23.92 15.71
CA SER A 236 -10.36 24.16 16.97
C SER A 236 -9.19 23.17 17.10
N LYS A 237 -8.45 23.22 18.22
CA LYS A 237 -7.37 22.26 18.50
C LYS A 237 -7.82 20.80 18.38
N ASN A 238 -9.07 20.51 18.74
CA ASN A 238 -9.57 19.13 18.89
C ASN A 238 -10.78 18.81 18.01
N LEU A 239 -11.25 19.75 17.17
CA LEU A 239 -12.39 19.56 16.28
C LEU A 239 -12.00 19.90 14.83
N LYS A 240 -12.31 19.00 13.90
CA LYS A 240 -12.06 19.16 12.46
C LYS A 240 -13.31 18.85 11.65
N LEU A 241 -13.37 19.42 10.45
CA LEU A 241 -14.23 18.95 9.37
C LEU A 241 -13.38 18.18 8.36
N LEU A 242 -13.86 17.02 7.95
CA LEU A 242 -13.25 16.19 6.92
C LEU A 242 -14.14 16.15 5.69
N ALA A 243 -13.54 16.26 4.51
CA ALA A 243 -14.21 16.01 3.24
C ALA A 243 -13.32 15.12 2.38
N GLU A 244 -13.89 14.10 1.74
CA GLU A 244 -13.18 13.23 0.81
C GLU A 244 -14.00 13.03 -0.46
N ALA A 245 -13.37 13.20 -1.61
CA ALA A 245 -13.95 12.89 -2.91
C ALA A 245 -13.03 11.97 -3.69
N GLY A 246 -13.60 11.04 -4.46
CA GLY A 246 -12.83 10.17 -5.32
C GLY A 246 -13.62 9.68 -6.52
N TYR A 247 -12.94 9.53 -7.64
CA TYR A 247 -13.46 8.93 -8.87
C TYR A 247 -12.50 7.83 -9.33
N SER A 248 -13.05 6.67 -9.69
CA SER A 248 -12.31 5.55 -10.25
C SER A 248 -13.00 5.04 -11.51
N GLN A 249 -12.18 4.61 -12.47
CA GLN A 249 -12.63 3.95 -13.68
C GLN A 249 -11.78 2.73 -14.00
N LYS A 250 -12.40 1.72 -14.61
CA LYS A 250 -11.75 0.53 -15.13
C LYS A 250 -12.35 0.16 -16.48
N LYS A 251 -11.50 0.04 -17.50
CA LYS A 251 -11.88 -0.25 -18.89
C LYS A 251 -11.11 -1.47 -19.39
N PRO A 252 -11.68 -2.68 -19.24
CA PRO A 252 -11.21 -3.86 -19.95
C PRO A 252 -11.56 -3.77 -21.43
N ASP A 253 -10.67 -4.26 -22.29
CA ASP A 253 -10.94 -4.41 -23.72
C ASP A 253 -12.17 -5.30 -23.96
N GLY A 254 -12.93 -4.98 -25.00
CA GLY A 254 -14.20 -5.68 -25.33
C GLY A 254 -15.34 -5.49 -24.31
N SER A 255 -15.12 -4.84 -23.16
CA SER A 255 -16.13 -4.69 -22.10
C SER A 255 -16.53 -3.22 -21.88
N ALA A 256 -17.70 -2.98 -21.29
CA ALA A 256 -18.12 -1.62 -20.93
C ALA A 256 -17.22 -1.00 -19.84
N THR A 257 -17.01 0.33 -19.89
CA THR A 257 -16.24 1.05 -18.86
C THR A 257 -16.97 1.02 -17.53
N GLN A 258 -16.31 0.56 -16.48
CA GLN A 258 -16.79 0.59 -15.10
C GLN A 258 -16.41 1.95 -14.48
N LYS A 259 -17.33 2.56 -13.74
CA LYS A 259 -17.13 3.88 -13.11
C LYS A 259 -17.69 3.89 -11.70
N LEU A 260 -16.99 4.56 -10.79
CA LEU A 260 -17.45 4.82 -9.43
C LEU A 260 -16.97 6.21 -8.97
N ALA A 261 -17.88 6.99 -8.40
CA ALA A 261 -17.58 8.23 -7.70
C ALA A 261 -18.09 8.14 -6.26
N LYS A 262 -17.34 8.70 -5.32
CA LYS A 262 -17.76 8.85 -3.92
C LYS A 262 -17.50 10.26 -3.40
N PHE A 263 -18.32 10.67 -2.45
CA PHE A 263 -18.11 11.85 -1.62
C PHE A 263 -18.44 11.51 -0.17
N THR A 264 -17.57 11.89 0.76
CA THR A 264 -17.72 11.72 2.20
C THR A 264 -17.51 13.06 2.89
N PHE A 265 -18.32 13.33 3.91
CA PHE A 265 -18.17 14.51 4.74
C PHE A 265 -18.50 14.17 6.19
N GLY A 266 -17.81 14.83 7.14
CA GLY A 266 -18.23 14.78 8.52
C GLY A 266 -17.22 15.39 9.50
N PRO A 267 -17.66 15.62 10.75
CA PRO A 267 -16.80 16.13 11.81
C PRO A 267 -15.93 15.03 12.40
N ALA A 268 -14.78 15.43 12.95
CA ALA A 268 -13.88 14.56 13.67
C ALA A 268 -13.31 15.21 14.93
N LEU A 269 -13.25 14.45 16.02
CA LEU A 269 -12.49 14.80 17.23
C LEU A 269 -11.10 14.18 17.13
N SER A 270 -10.05 14.96 17.37
CA SER A 270 -8.66 14.50 17.24
C SER A 270 -7.74 15.10 18.32
N THR A 271 -6.58 14.50 18.54
CA THR A 271 -5.56 14.96 19.50
C THR A 271 -4.90 16.29 19.13
N GLY A 272 -5.00 16.70 17.86
CA GLY A 272 -4.47 17.97 17.37
C GLY A 272 -5.06 18.37 16.02
N PRO A 273 -4.73 19.58 15.52
CA PRO A 273 -5.35 20.15 14.31
C PRO A 273 -4.82 19.58 12.98
N GLY A 274 -3.69 18.87 12.98
CA GLY A 274 -3.04 18.36 11.77
C GLY A 274 -3.73 17.13 11.17
N PHE A 275 -3.60 16.94 9.86
CA PHE A 275 -4.19 15.84 9.10
C PHE A 275 -3.79 14.46 9.63
N TRP A 276 -2.52 14.32 10.03
CA TRP A 276 -1.93 13.07 10.52
C TRP A 276 -2.15 12.81 12.02
N ASN A 277 -2.77 13.74 12.76
CA ASN A 277 -2.99 13.53 14.19
C ASN A 277 -4.00 12.40 14.43
N ARG A 278 -3.61 11.44 15.27
CA ARG A 278 -4.44 10.36 15.78
C ARG A 278 -4.24 10.20 17.30
N PRO A 279 -5.14 9.51 18.03
CA PRO A 279 -6.44 8.98 17.60
C PRO A 279 -7.40 10.03 17.02
N GLU A 280 -8.35 9.57 16.20
CA GLU A 280 -9.41 10.39 15.63
C GLU A 280 -10.77 9.65 15.68
N LEU A 281 -11.79 10.33 16.22
CA LEU A 281 -13.17 9.86 16.29
C LEU A 281 -14.00 10.61 15.25
N ARG A 282 -14.68 9.91 14.35
CA ARG A 282 -15.36 10.50 13.19
C ARG A 282 -16.84 10.19 13.23
N LEU A 283 -17.66 11.18 12.90
CA LEU A 283 -18.96 10.94 12.30
C LEU A 283 -18.84 11.17 10.81
N TYR A 284 -19.56 10.40 10.00
CA TYR A 284 -19.49 10.55 8.55
C TYR A 284 -20.83 10.32 7.89
N VAL A 285 -21.01 10.95 6.73
CA VAL A 285 -21.97 10.59 5.70
C VAL A 285 -21.20 10.42 4.39
N THR A 286 -21.46 9.32 3.69
CA THR A 286 -20.86 9.00 2.39
C THR A 286 -21.96 8.72 1.39
N THR A 287 -21.90 9.38 0.24
CA THR A 287 -22.70 9.02 -0.94
C THR A 287 -21.78 8.51 -2.03
N ALA A 288 -22.18 7.45 -2.71
CA ALA A 288 -21.47 6.90 -3.86
C ALA A 288 -22.42 6.67 -5.03
N LYS A 289 -21.89 6.78 -6.25
CA LYS A 289 -22.59 6.48 -7.50
C LYS A 289 -21.67 5.68 -8.40
N TRP A 290 -22.19 4.63 -9.01
CA TRP A 290 -21.48 3.78 -9.96
C TRP A 290 -22.39 3.47 -11.15
N ASN A 291 -21.86 2.85 -12.20
CA ASN A 291 -22.66 2.49 -13.38
C ASN A 291 -22.97 0.99 -13.44
N GLN A 292 -23.89 0.60 -14.32
CA GLN A 292 -24.30 -0.80 -14.44
C GLN A 292 -23.14 -1.73 -14.84
N ALA A 293 -22.18 -1.24 -15.63
CA ALA A 293 -20.98 -2.00 -15.94
C ALA A 293 -20.18 -2.38 -14.69
N ALA A 294 -20.12 -1.49 -13.69
CA ALA A 294 -19.50 -1.80 -12.40
C ALA A 294 -20.30 -2.86 -11.62
N ASN A 295 -21.64 -2.83 -11.64
CA ASN A 295 -22.46 -3.90 -11.04
C ASN A 295 -22.18 -5.26 -11.69
N VAL A 296 -22.21 -5.33 -13.02
CA VAL A 296 -21.94 -6.56 -13.76
C VAL A 296 -20.56 -7.12 -13.43
N ALA A 297 -19.56 -6.23 -13.30
CA ALA A 297 -18.20 -6.63 -12.96
C ALA A 297 -18.02 -7.07 -11.49
N ALA A 298 -18.84 -6.56 -10.57
CA ALA A 298 -18.79 -6.91 -9.15
C ALA A 298 -19.42 -8.28 -8.84
N GLY A 299 -20.24 -8.81 -9.75
CA GLY A 299 -20.90 -10.11 -9.61
C GLY A 299 -22.42 -9.99 -9.37
N PRO A 300 -23.10 -11.10 -9.03
CA PRO A 300 -24.56 -11.16 -8.97
C PRO A 300 -25.19 -10.20 -7.94
N ASP A 301 -24.45 -9.83 -6.89
CA ASP A 301 -24.93 -8.93 -5.83
C ASP A 301 -24.62 -7.45 -6.08
N GLY A 302 -24.06 -7.12 -7.25
CA GLY A 302 -23.65 -5.76 -7.63
C GLY A 302 -22.56 -5.18 -6.72
N VAL A 303 -22.29 -3.88 -6.87
CA VAL A 303 -21.22 -3.20 -6.11
C VAL A 303 -21.49 -3.17 -4.60
N ILE A 304 -22.76 -3.21 -4.19
CA ILE A 304 -23.16 -3.18 -2.77
C ILE A 304 -22.90 -4.53 -2.09
N GLY A 305 -22.85 -5.63 -2.83
CA GLY A 305 -22.71 -6.97 -2.25
C GLY A 305 -23.97 -7.47 -1.53
N VAL A 306 -25.15 -6.96 -1.89
CA VAL A 306 -26.43 -7.40 -1.36
C VAL A 306 -27.38 -7.68 -2.52
N ALA A 307 -27.82 -8.94 -2.65
CA ALA A 307 -28.67 -9.41 -3.76
C ALA A 307 -29.89 -8.52 -4.05
N SER A 308 -30.60 -8.07 -3.00
CA SER A 308 -31.78 -7.20 -3.14
C SER A 308 -31.46 -5.80 -3.68
N HIS A 309 -30.19 -5.43 -3.74
CA HIS A 309 -29.69 -4.15 -4.23
C HIS A 309 -28.79 -4.27 -5.47
N ALA A 310 -28.72 -5.45 -6.10
CA ALA A 310 -27.82 -5.71 -7.23
C ALA A 310 -27.95 -4.72 -8.41
N ASN A 311 -29.17 -4.18 -8.61
CA ASN A 311 -29.46 -3.21 -9.69
C ASN A 311 -29.34 -1.75 -9.26
N LYS A 312 -29.01 -1.46 -7.99
CA LYS A 312 -28.79 -0.09 -7.54
C LYS A 312 -27.48 0.44 -8.13
N THR A 313 -27.46 1.73 -8.46
CA THR A 313 -26.30 2.44 -9.03
C THR A 313 -25.85 3.61 -8.16
N SER A 314 -26.42 3.72 -6.96
CA SER A 314 -26.01 4.65 -5.93
C SER A 314 -26.36 4.12 -4.55
N GLY A 315 -25.68 4.64 -3.54
CA GLY A 315 -25.94 4.32 -2.14
C GLY A 315 -25.41 5.40 -1.23
N THR A 316 -26.08 5.59 -0.09
CA THR A 316 -25.67 6.50 0.97
C THR A 316 -25.49 5.70 2.25
N SER A 317 -24.39 5.93 2.94
CA SER A 317 -24.11 5.38 4.28
C SER A 317 -23.73 6.50 5.23
N TYR A 318 -23.88 6.24 6.52
CA TYR A 318 -23.46 7.15 7.58
C TYR A 318 -23.11 6.31 8.81
N GLY A 319 -22.30 6.85 9.71
CA GLY A 319 -21.89 6.12 10.89
C GLY A 319 -20.86 6.85 11.74
N ALA A 320 -20.29 6.10 12.67
CA ALA A 320 -19.21 6.52 13.53
C ALA A 320 -18.00 5.58 13.35
N GLN A 321 -16.78 6.12 13.43
CA GLN A 321 -15.54 5.35 13.28
C GLN A 321 -14.46 5.90 14.21
N VAL A 322 -13.57 5.03 14.69
CA VAL A 322 -12.29 5.41 15.32
C VAL A 322 -11.11 4.91 14.48
N GLU A 323 -10.07 5.72 14.37
CA GLU A 323 -8.78 5.35 13.77
C GLU A 323 -7.63 5.78 14.71
N ILE A 324 -6.65 4.89 14.92
CA ILE A 324 -5.54 5.13 15.86
C ILE A 324 -4.25 4.43 15.41
N TRP A 325 -3.12 5.09 15.67
CA TRP A 325 -1.76 4.55 15.66
C TRP A 325 -0.91 5.28 16.70
N PHE A 326 0.19 4.66 17.15
CA PHE A 326 1.09 5.18 18.18
C PHE A 326 2.51 4.64 17.99
#